data_AF-A0A3D6EKV3-F1
#
_entry.id   AF-A0A3D6EKV3-F1
#
_cell.length_a   1.000
_cell.length_b   1.000
_cell.length_c   1.000
_cell.angle_alpha   90.00
_cell.angle_beta   90.00
_cell.angle_gamma   90.00
#
_symmetry.space_group_name_H-M   'P 1'
#
loop_
_entity.id
_entity.type
_entity.pdbx_description
1 polymer ?
#
loop_
_entity_poly.entity_id
_entity_poly.type
_entity_poly.pdbx_seq_one_letter_code
_entity_poly.pdbx_strand_id
1 'polypeptide(L)'
;MLKEEVQAEIDAAWDEADAAPRPESGSFYQHLYSEEVDPTSADFDTEGAAGDQATGAKTMLDLINATLKHEMARDPRILVFGEDVADASREEILGEVKGKGGVFKTTHGLQKLFGAHRVFNTPLAEATIIGRAIGLAARGFKPVV
;
A
#
# COMPACT_ATOMS: atom_id res chain seq x y z
N MET A 1 0.01 5.12 38.46
CA MET A 1 0.61 3.80 38.20
C MET A 1 0.75 3.52 36.70
N LEU A 2 -0.19 2.88 35.99
CA LEU A 2 0.05 2.52 34.57
C LEU A 2 0.37 3.72 33.64
N LYS A 3 -0.32 4.85 33.83
CA LYS A 3 -0.05 6.07 33.03
C LYS A 3 1.34 6.66 33.27
N GLU A 4 1.84 6.60 34.51
CA GLU A 4 3.16 7.15 34.85
C GLU A 4 4.27 6.24 34.34
N GLU A 5 4.04 4.93 34.39
CA GLU A 5 4.96 3.92 33.84
C GLU A 5 5.08 4.04 32.32
N VAL A 6 3.94 4.13 31.61
CA VAL A 6 3.93 4.36 30.15
C VAL A 6 4.58 5.69 29.79
N GLN A 7 4.34 6.74 30.58
CA GLN A 7 4.99 8.03 30.33
C GLN A 7 6.50 7.95 30.51
N ALA A 8 6.98 7.27 31.55
CA ALA A 8 8.41 7.06 31.77
C ALA A 8 9.07 6.23 30.65
N GLU A 9 8.36 5.23 30.11
CA GLU A 9 8.84 4.45 28.97
C GLU A 9 8.93 5.30 27.70
N ILE A 10 7.91 6.12 27.44
CA ILE A 10 7.92 7.08 26.33
C ILE A 10 9.09 8.04 26.49
N ASP A 11 9.23 8.69 27.65
CA ASP A 11 10.28 9.69 27.89
C ASP A 11 11.68 9.07 27.74
N ALA A 12 11.89 7.85 28.24
CA ALA A 12 13.16 7.13 28.08
C ALA A 12 13.46 6.81 26.59
N ALA A 13 12.46 6.38 25.82
CA ALA A 13 12.62 6.13 24.39
C ALA A 13 12.91 7.44 23.61
N TRP A 14 12.31 8.56 24.03
CA TRP A 14 12.60 9.87 23.48
C TRP A 14 14.03 10.31 23.77
N ASP A 15 14.49 10.20 25.02
CA ASP A 15 15.85 10.55 25.42
C ASP A 15 16.89 9.70 24.68
N GLU A 16 16.62 8.40 24.49
CA GLU A 16 17.47 7.50 23.69
C GLU A 16 17.53 7.96 22.23
N ALA A 17 16.39 8.27 21.62
CA ALA A 17 16.32 8.71 20.23
C ALA A 17 16.97 10.08 20.00
N ASP A 18 16.85 11.01 20.95
CA ASP A 18 17.46 12.34 20.87
C ASP A 18 18.99 12.29 21.08
N ALA A 19 19.46 11.40 21.96
CA ALA A 19 20.88 11.15 22.16
C ALA A 19 21.54 10.35 21.02
N ALA A 20 20.74 9.73 20.14
CA ALA A 20 21.25 8.94 19.03
C ALA A 20 22.07 9.83 18.07
N PRO A 21 23.28 9.39 17.66
CA PRO A 21 24.08 10.15 16.72
C PRO A 21 23.35 10.25 15.39
N ARG A 22 23.54 11.39 14.70
CA ARG A 22 23.03 11.52 13.33
C ARG A 22 23.63 10.41 12.47
N PRO A 23 22.81 9.77 11.61
CA PRO A 23 23.30 8.73 10.72
C PRO A 23 24.41 9.28 9.82
N GLU A 24 25.43 8.47 9.56
CA GLU A 24 26.53 8.85 8.68
C GLU A 24 26.00 9.10 7.26
N SER A 25 26.60 10.03 6.52
CA SER A 25 26.13 10.42 5.17
C SER A 25 26.14 9.28 4.15
N GLY A 26 26.79 8.15 4.43
CA GLY A 26 26.82 6.94 3.60
C GLY A 26 25.81 5.85 3.99
N SER A 27 25.11 6.01 5.11
CA SER A 27 24.22 4.97 5.67
C SER A 27 22.89 4.83 4.93
N PHE A 28 22.61 5.66 3.93
CA PHE A 28 21.32 5.69 3.23
C PHE A 28 20.98 4.40 2.44
N TYR A 29 21.97 3.53 2.19
CA TYR A 29 21.74 2.21 1.61
C TYR A 29 21.46 1.13 2.66
N GLN A 30 21.73 1.39 3.94
CA GLN A 30 21.44 0.42 5.00
C GLN A 30 19.93 0.22 5.09
N HIS A 31 19.52 -1.05 5.09
CA HIS A 31 18.12 -1.47 5.16
C HIS A 31 17.21 -0.96 4.03
N LEU A 32 17.77 -0.49 2.90
CA LEU A 32 16.98 -0.11 1.73
C LEU A 32 16.18 -1.30 1.18
N TYR A 33 16.80 -2.47 1.22
CA TYR A 33 16.17 -3.76 0.97
C TYR A 33 16.44 -4.68 2.16
N SER A 34 15.67 -5.77 2.25
CA SER A 34 15.98 -6.82 3.22
C SER A 34 17.37 -7.39 2.94
N GLU A 35 18.18 -7.54 3.99
CA GLU A 35 19.51 -8.16 3.89
C GLU A 35 19.41 -9.68 3.71
N GLU A 36 18.26 -10.26 4.06
CA GLU A 36 18.01 -11.70 4.02
C GLU A 36 17.15 -12.12 2.84
N VAL A 37 16.36 -11.20 2.28
CA VAL A 37 15.44 -11.48 1.17
C VAL A 37 15.89 -10.69 -0.04
N ASP A 38 16.30 -11.40 -1.09
CA ASP A 38 16.54 -10.82 -2.41
C ASP A 38 15.20 -10.60 -3.13
N PRO A 39 14.72 -9.34 -3.25
CA PRO A 39 13.44 -9.05 -3.89
C PRO A 39 13.46 -9.27 -5.41
N THR A 40 14.64 -9.47 -6.00
CA THR A 40 14.83 -9.74 -7.43
C THR A 40 15.08 -11.22 -7.74
N SER A 41 15.05 -12.09 -6.72
CA SER A 41 15.24 -13.52 -6.88
C SER A 41 14.06 -14.18 -7.62
N ALA A 42 14.32 -15.35 -8.18
CA ALA A 42 13.32 -16.17 -8.86
C ALA A 42 12.12 -16.54 -7.97
N ASP A 43 12.28 -16.51 -6.65
CA ASP A 43 11.21 -16.79 -5.69
C ASP A 43 10.07 -15.76 -5.74
N PHE A 44 10.38 -14.53 -6.20
CA PHE A 44 9.41 -13.46 -6.44
C PHE A 44 9.07 -13.28 -7.92
N ASP A 45 9.71 -14.04 -8.81
CA ASP A 45 9.43 -13.95 -10.22
C ASP A 45 8.02 -14.45 -10.51
N THR A 46 7.29 -13.64 -11.26
CA THR A 46 5.93 -13.94 -11.63
C THR A 46 5.91 -14.00 -13.14
N GLU A 47 5.71 -15.20 -13.70
CA GLU A 47 5.58 -15.34 -15.14
C GLU A 47 4.56 -14.33 -15.66
N GLY A 48 5.02 -13.41 -16.50
CA GLY A 48 4.15 -12.47 -17.16
C GLY A 48 3.13 -13.28 -17.95
N ALA A 49 1.85 -13.17 -17.59
CA ALA A 49 0.79 -13.71 -18.41
C ALA A 49 0.89 -13.01 -19.77
N ALA A 50 1.47 -13.70 -20.75
CA ALA A 50 1.61 -13.23 -22.11
C ALA A 50 0.21 -12.96 -22.68
N GLY A 51 -0.27 -11.73 -22.53
CA GLY A 51 -1.64 -11.37 -22.81
C GLY A 51 -1.85 -9.88 -23.03
N ASP A 52 -1.11 -9.00 -22.36
CA ASP A 52 -1.16 -7.58 -22.69
C ASP A 52 -0.21 -7.29 -23.85
N GLN A 53 -0.61 -7.74 -25.05
CA GLN A 53 -0.17 -7.17 -26.33
C GLN A 53 -0.71 -5.73 -26.40
N ALA A 54 -0.22 -4.87 -25.51
CA ALA A 54 -0.61 -3.47 -25.45
C ALA A 54 -0.02 -2.77 -26.69
N THR A 55 -0.79 -2.75 -27.77
CA THR A 55 -0.41 -2.20 -29.08
C THR A 55 -0.37 -0.67 -29.13
N GLY A 56 0.14 0.01 -28.08
CA GLY A 56 0.23 1.47 -28.04
C GLY A 56 1.07 2.01 -26.88
N ALA A 57 1.56 3.25 -27.02
CA ALA A 57 2.29 3.94 -25.97
C ALA A 57 1.37 4.18 -24.76
N LYS A 58 1.70 3.56 -23.62
CA LYS A 58 1.02 3.75 -22.33
C LYS A 58 1.83 4.69 -21.44
N THR A 59 1.15 5.50 -20.62
CA THR A 59 1.82 6.27 -19.58
C THR A 59 2.17 5.37 -18.39
N MET A 60 3.06 5.84 -17.50
CA MET A 60 3.34 5.15 -16.23
C MET A 60 2.05 4.89 -15.42
N LEU A 61 1.13 5.86 -15.40
CA LEU A 61 -0.14 5.75 -14.67
C LEU A 61 -1.01 4.63 -15.25
N ASP A 62 -1.06 4.51 -16.58
CA ASP A 62 -1.80 3.44 -17.25
C ASP A 62 -1.21 2.07 -16.92
N LEU A 63 0.12 1.97 -16.87
CA LEU A 63 0.82 0.73 -16.54
C LEU A 63 0.61 0.33 -15.07
N ILE A 64 0.67 1.28 -14.13
CA ILE A 64 0.36 1.03 -12.71
C ILE A 64 -1.08 0.53 -12.58
N ASN A 65 -2.05 1.22 -13.20
CA ASN A 65 -3.46 0.84 -13.12
C ASN A 65 -3.71 -0.55 -13.75
N ALA A 66 -3.09 -0.84 -14.90
CA ALA A 66 -3.19 -2.14 -15.56
C ALA A 66 -2.59 -3.26 -14.70
N THR A 67 -1.44 -3.02 -14.08
CA THR A 67 -0.77 -3.97 -13.18
C THR A 67 -1.66 -4.28 -11.97
N LEU A 68 -2.22 -3.25 -11.32
CA LEU A 68 -3.14 -3.43 -10.20
C LEU A 68 -4.38 -4.22 -10.60
N LYS A 69 -4.98 -3.94 -11.76
CA LYS A 69 -6.12 -4.70 -12.27
C LYS A 69 -5.78 -6.18 -12.48
N HIS A 70 -4.63 -6.44 -13.10
CA HIS A 70 -4.20 -7.81 -13.39
C HIS A 70 -3.94 -8.60 -12.10
N GLU A 71 -3.14 -8.06 -11.19
CA GLU A 71 -2.79 -8.76 -9.96
C GLU A 71 -3.99 -8.92 -9.03
N MET A 72 -4.88 -7.92 -8.93
CA MET A 72 -6.11 -8.05 -8.14
C MET A 72 -7.09 -9.10 -8.69
N ALA A 73 -7.12 -9.29 -10.01
CA ALA A 73 -7.90 -10.36 -10.63
C ALA A 73 -7.27 -11.74 -10.37
N ARG A 74 -5.94 -11.82 -10.33
CA ARG A 74 -5.19 -13.05 -10.08
C ARG A 74 -5.23 -13.49 -8.61
N ASP A 75 -5.08 -12.57 -7.67
CA ASP A 75 -4.99 -12.89 -6.24
C ASP A 75 -6.11 -12.18 -5.44
N PRO A 76 -7.11 -12.92 -4.91
CA PRO A 76 -8.21 -12.34 -4.14
C PRO A 76 -7.75 -11.76 -2.79
N ARG A 77 -6.52 -12.08 -2.34
CA ARG A 77 -5.95 -11.56 -1.08
C ARG A 77 -5.47 -10.13 -1.21
N ILE A 78 -5.37 -9.58 -2.42
CA ILE A 78 -4.94 -8.20 -2.62
C ILE A 78 -6.05 -7.22 -2.23
N LEU A 79 -5.72 -6.26 -1.37
CA LEU A 79 -6.60 -5.19 -0.92
C LEU A 79 -5.90 -3.86 -1.21
N VAL A 80 -6.59 -2.90 -1.82
CA VAL A 80 -6.03 -1.58 -2.13
C VAL A 80 -6.76 -0.53 -1.32
N PHE A 81 -6.08 0.16 -0.42
CA PHE A 81 -6.75 1.16 0.41
C PHE A 81 -5.80 2.27 0.83
N GLY A 82 -6.36 3.43 1.11
CA GLY A 82 -5.59 4.61 1.48
C GLY A 82 -6.42 5.87 1.34
N GLU A 83 -5.77 7.01 1.30
CA GLU A 83 -6.44 8.29 1.13
C GLU A 83 -6.84 8.49 -0.33
N ASP A 84 -8.12 8.76 -0.57
CA ASP A 84 -8.66 9.07 -1.90
C ASP A 84 -8.44 8.01 -3.00
N VAL A 85 -8.18 6.76 -2.62
CA VAL A 85 -7.93 5.62 -3.51
C VAL A 85 -9.19 5.13 -4.23
N ALA A 86 -10.34 5.18 -3.58
CA ALA A 86 -11.59 4.62 -4.08
C ALA A 86 -12.23 5.47 -5.20
N ASP A 87 -13.08 4.84 -6.02
CA ASP A 87 -13.86 5.53 -7.04
C ASP A 87 -14.97 6.40 -6.42
N ALA A 88 -15.63 5.89 -5.38
CA ALA A 88 -16.65 6.60 -4.61
C ALA A 88 -16.52 6.26 -3.12
N SER A 89 -16.67 7.27 -2.27
CA SER A 89 -16.69 7.08 -0.80
C SER A 89 -17.96 6.37 -0.31
N ARG A 90 -19.02 6.40 -1.11
CA ARG A 90 -20.31 5.77 -0.83
C ARG A 90 -20.58 4.72 -1.89
N GLU A 91 -20.80 3.48 -1.47
CA GLU A 91 -20.99 2.35 -2.39
C GLU A 91 -22.28 2.48 -3.20
N GLU A 92 -23.32 3.11 -2.63
CA GLU A 92 -24.63 3.21 -3.29
C GLU A 92 -24.60 4.01 -4.58
N ILE A 93 -23.68 4.97 -4.69
CA ILE A 93 -23.54 5.85 -5.87
C ILE A 93 -22.48 5.35 -6.85
N LEU A 94 -21.80 4.23 -6.57
CA LEU A 94 -20.67 3.75 -7.36
C LEU A 94 -21.08 3.47 -8.83
N GLY A 95 -22.32 3.03 -9.05
CA GLY A 95 -22.89 2.80 -10.38
C GLY A 95 -23.30 4.09 -11.12
N GLU A 96 -23.48 5.20 -10.41
CA GLU A 96 -23.99 6.47 -10.94
C GLU A 96 -22.87 7.46 -11.28
N VAL A 97 -21.72 7.33 -10.61
CA VAL A 97 -20.58 8.24 -10.81
C VAL A 97 -19.49 7.63 -11.68
N LYS A 98 -18.72 8.47 -12.38
CA LYS A 98 -17.57 8.01 -13.16
C LYS A 98 -16.49 7.35 -12.28
N GLY A 99 -16.34 7.81 -11.05
CA GLY A 99 -15.32 7.35 -10.10
C GLY A 99 -14.09 8.24 -10.11
N LYS A 100 -13.59 8.61 -8.92
CA LYS A 100 -12.35 9.37 -8.74
C LYS A 100 -11.13 8.48 -9.02
N GLY A 101 -10.96 7.42 -8.23
CA GLY A 101 -9.96 6.39 -8.48
C GLY A 101 -8.54 6.83 -8.19
N GLY A 102 -8.32 7.53 -7.08
CA GLY A 102 -7.03 8.18 -6.79
C GLY A 102 -6.98 9.62 -7.27
N VAL A 103 -6.23 10.47 -6.56
CA VAL A 103 -5.92 11.84 -6.99
C VAL A 103 -5.22 11.85 -8.36
N PHE A 104 -4.36 10.86 -8.60
CA PHE A 104 -3.63 10.66 -9.85
C PHE A 104 -4.28 9.65 -10.81
N LYS A 105 -5.49 9.15 -10.50
CA LYS A 105 -6.21 8.14 -11.31
C LYS A 105 -5.52 6.77 -11.45
N THR A 106 -4.49 6.49 -10.65
CA THR A 106 -3.77 5.20 -10.67
C THR A 106 -4.65 4.03 -10.24
N THR A 107 -5.71 4.26 -9.46
CA THR A 107 -6.62 3.24 -8.95
C THR A 107 -8.01 3.33 -9.58
N HIS A 108 -8.13 4.05 -10.69
CA HIS A 108 -9.40 4.27 -11.39
C HIS A 108 -10.05 2.97 -11.88
N GLY A 109 -11.32 2.82 -11.51
CA GLY A 109 -12.16 1.67 -11.85
C GLY A 109 -11.87 0.41 -11.03
N LEU A 110 -10.88 0.40 -10.13
CA LEU A 110 -10.59 -0.78 -9.31
C LEU A 110 -11.75 -1.10 -8.36
N GLN A 111 -12.35 -0.10 -7.72
CA GLN A 111 -13.46 -0.32 -6.80
C GLN A 111 -14.70 -0.83 -7.53
N LYS A 112 -14.94 -0.34 -8.74
CA LYS A 112 -16.03 -0.86 -9.60
C LYS A 112 -15.84 -2.32 -9.99
N LEU A 113 -14.59 -2.73 -10.24
CA LEU A 113 -14.28 -4.10 -10.67
C LEU A 113 -14.25 -5.09 -9.51
N PHE A 114 -13.71 -4.70 -8.35
CA PHE A 114 -13.41 -5.60 -7.24
C PHE A 114 -14.26 -5.37 -5.99
N GLY A 115 -15.13 -4.36 -6.01
CA GLY A 115 -16.06 -4.02 -4.93
C GLY A 115 -15.42 -3.19 -3.80
N ALA A 116 -16.30 -2.58 -2.99
CA ALA A 116 -15.90 -1.71 -1.88
C ALA A 116 -15.17 -2.46 -0.75
N HIS A 117 -15.28 -3.79 -0.66
CA HIS A 117 -14.55 -4.59 0.31
C HIS A 117 -13.06 -4.76 -0.01
N ARG A 118 -12.67 -4.60 -1.29
CA ARG A 118 -11.28 -4.74 -1.74
C ARG A 118 -10.61 -3.43 -2.08
N VAL A 119 -11.39 -2.40 -2.41
CA VAL A 119 -10.89 -1.06 -2.71
C VAL A 119 -11.69 -0.01 -1.95
N PHE A 120 -11.08 0.67 -1.00
CA PHE A 120 -11.78 1.61 -0.13
C PHE A 120 -10.89 2.74 0.39
N ASN A 121 -11.52 3.85 0.76
CA ASN A 121 -10.85 4.97 1.38
C ASN A 121 -10.65 4.72 2.88
N THR A 122 -9.53 5.22 3.42
CA THR A 122 -9.27 5.28 4.87
C THR A 122 -9.41 6.71 5.40
N PRO A 123 -9.54 6.89 6.73
CA PRO A 123 -9.32 8.19 7.36
C PRO A 123 -7.91 8.74 7.05
N LEU A 124 -7.76 10.06 7.17
CA LEU A 124 -6.48 10.78 7.05
C LEU A 124 -5.60 10.51 8.28
N ALA A 125 -4.99 9.34 8.34
CA ALA A 125 -4.22 8.87 9.48
C ALA A 125 -3.22 7.79 9.03
N GLU A 126 -2.06 8.22 8.56
CA GLU A 126 -1.03 7.41 7.90
C GLU A 126 -0.53 6.26 8.79
N ALA A 127 -0.31 6.54 10.08
CA ALA A 127 0.07 5.51 11.06
C ALA A 127 -1.00 4.42 11.19
N THR A 128 -2.28 4.78 11.07
CA THR A 128 -3.39 3.81 11.12
C THR A 128 -3.47 3.01 9.83
N ILE A 129 -3.22 3.63 8.67
CA ILE A 129 -3.19 2.96 7.36
C ILE A 129 -2.12 1.87 7.38
N ILE A 130 -0.89 2.22 7.79
CA ILE A 130 0.23 1.29 7.86
C ILE A 130 -0.01 0.21 8.93
N GLY A 131 -0.47 0.58 10.13
CA GLY A 131 -0.77 -0.40 11.18
C GLY A 131 -1.83 -1.42 10.75
N ARG A 132 -2.86 -0.97 10.02
CA ARG A 132 -3.87 -1.85 9.44
C ARG A 132 -3.28 -2.76 8.36
N ALA A 133 -2.42 -2.24 7.49
CA ALA A 133 -1.73 -3.03 6.47
C ALA A 133 -0.90 -4.15 7.11
N ILE A 134 -0.10 -3.84 8.13
CA ILE A 134 0.71 -4.83 8.85
C ILE A 134 -0.19 -5.93 9.44
N GLY A 135 -1.27 -5.56 10.12
CA GLY A 135 -2.21 -6.53 10.70
C GLY A 135 -2.91 -7.40 9.65
N LEU A 136 -3.24 -6.85 8.48
CA LEU A 136 -3.80 -7.61 7.35
C LEU A 136 -2.77 -8.56 6.74
N ALA A 137 -1.54 -8.10 6.54
CA ALA A 137 -0.43 -8.90 6.03
C ALA A 137 -0.12 -10.09 6.95
N ALA A 138 -0.10 -9.88 8.26
CA ALA A 138 0.07 -10.94 9.25
C ALA A 138 -1.03 -12.01 9.19
N ARG A 139 -2.23 -11.66 8.69
CA ARG A 139 -3.34 -12.62 8.46
C ARG A 139 -3.34 -13.23 7.06
N GLY A 140 -2.30 -12.99 6.26
CA GLY A 140 -2.12 -13.57 4.92
C GLY A 140 -2.80 -12.76 3.79
N PHE A 141 -3.32 -11.56 4.07
CA PHE A 141 -3.73 -10.64 3.00
C PHE A 141 -2.49 -9.96 2.37
N LYS A 142 -2.68 -9.37 1.20
CA LYS A 142 -1.65 -8.61 0.47
C LYS A 142 -2.09 -7.14 0.32
N PRO A 143 -1.95 -6.33 1.38
CA PRO A 143 -2.36 -4.93 1.33
C PRO A 143 -1.45 -4.11 0.40
N VAL A 144 -2.05 -3.23 -0.40
CA VAL A 144 -1.40 -2.21 -1.22
C VAL A 144 -1.92 -0.87 -0.72
N VAL A 145 -1.03 -0.06 -0.15
CA VAL A 145 -1.34 1.20 0.53
C VAL A 145 -0.48 2.35 0.00
#